data_AF-A0A358SMG3-F1
#
_entry.id   AF-A0A358SMG3-F1
#
_cell.length_a   1.000
_cell.length_b   1.000
_cell.length_c   1.000
_cell.angle_alpha   90.00
_cell.angle_beta   90.00
_cell.angle_gamma   90.00
#
_symmetry.space_group_name_H-M   'P 1'
#
loop_
_entity.id
_entity.type
_entity.pdbx_description
1 polymer ?
#
loop_
_entity_poly.entity_id
_entity_poly.type
_entity_poly.pdbx_seq_one_letter_code
_entity_poly.pdbx_strand_id
1 'polypeptide(L)'
;MTWASRHRASAILAVGSAGALMLLSAAAPASGATHPRPAAKVAVPQGIGTAALKDASVFGPTPASTPETVSFVLRARNLGQLEGRVEAGMPGGYLSVSRFARDYGQQQSSISALEKYLGQFGITTSAYADGLDVTANGTAGQFDSALSVQQHQYRVAAVPARHGMAGRPAMIIHGTTDA
;
A
#
# COMPACT_ATOMS: atom_id res chain seq x y z
N MET A 1 13.98 68.70 -15.88
CA MET A 1 15.42 68.54 -15.55
C MET A 1 15.75 67.05 -15.70
N THR A 2 16.10 66.58 -16.91
CA THR A 2 17.49 66.36 -17.38
C THR A 2 18.31 65.60 -16.32
N TRP A 3 18.82 64.40 -16.57
CA TRP A 3 19.84 64.15 -17.60
C TRP A 3 20.07 62.65 -17.83
N ALA A 4 20.29 62.27 -19.09
CA ALA A 4 20.86 61.01 -19.50
C ALA A 4 22.39 61.05 -19.35
N SER A 5 23.05 59.92 -19.17
CA SER A 5 24.43 59.76 -19.64
C SER A 5 24.75 58.30 -19.96
N ARG A 6 24.85 58.04 -21.26
CA ARG A 6 25.54 56.89 -21.85
C ARG A 6 27.02 57.22 -21.89
N HIS A 7 27.89 56.31 -21.48
CA HIS A 7 29.30 56.35 -21.83
C HIS A 7 29.64 55.26 -22.86
N ARG A 8 30.41 55.74 -23.85
CA ARG A 8 30.91 55.10 -25.07
C ARG A 8 32.05 54.12 -24.72
N ALA A 9 32.05 52.93 -25.31
CA ALA A 9 32.90 52.48 -26.42
C ALA A 9 34.41 52.70 -26.24
N SER A 10 35.18 51.59 -26.27
CA SER A 10 36.47 51.50 -26.94
C SER A 10 36.85 50.03 -27.15
N ALA A 11 37.24 49.72 -28.38
CA ALA A 11 37.65 48.43 -28.87
C ALA A 11 39.17 48.24 -28.69
N ILE A 12 39.62 47.01 -28.48
CA ILE A 12 41.00 46.60 -28.80
C ILE A 12 40.91 45.29 -29.58
N LEU A 13 41.28 45.38 -30.85
CA LEU A 13 41.63 44.27 -31.73
C LEU A 13 43.08 43.87 -31.42
N ALA A 14 43.32 42.60 -31.11
CA ALA A 14 44.63 41.98 -31.24
C ALA A 14 44.48 40.69 -32.05
N VAL A 15 45.10 40.69 -33.23
CA VAL A 15 45.23 39.57 -34.16
C VAL A 15 46.48 38.78 -33.78
N GLY A 16 46.38 37.46 -33.69
CA GLY A 16 47.52 36.59 -33.39
C GLY A 16 47.24 35.11 -33.65
N SER A 17 47.33 34.71 -34.93
CA SER A 17 47.80 33.43 -35.48
C SER A 17 47.53 32.09 -34.74
N ALA A 18 46.69 31.28 -35.39
CA ALA A 18 46.83 29.85 -35.70
C ALA A 18 47.16 28.83 -34.58
N GLY A 19 46.20 27.94 -34.30
CA GLY A 19 46.48 26.62 -33.72
C GLY A 19 45.30 25.95 -33.02
N ALA A 20 44.85 24.83 -33.60
CA ALA A 20 43.99 23.79 -33.02
C ALA A 20 42.47 24.08 -32.87
N LEU A 21 41.69 23.27 -33.60
CA LEU A 21 40.29 22.97 -33.29
C LEU A 21 40.17 22.50 -31.83
N MET A 22 39.38 23.21 -31.03
CA MET A 22 38.77 22.66 -29.82
C MET A 22 37.29 22.98 -29.86
N LEU A 23 36.50 21.92 -29.90
CA LEU A 23 35.05 21.92 -30.03
C LEU A 23 34.38 22.64 -28.86
N LEU A 24 33.34 23.41 -29.21
CA LEU A 24 32.31 23.95 -28.34
C LEU A 24 31.69 22.83 -27.48
N SER A 25 31.64 23.01 -26.17
CA SER A 25 30.65 22.33 -25.31
C SER A 25 30.35 23.22 -24.11
N ALA A 26 29.24 23.94 -24.20
CA ALA A 26 28.64 24.64 -23.08
C ALA A 26 28.25 23.61 -22.00
N ALA A 27 28.80 23.76 -20.79
CA ALA A 27 28.37 23.01 -19.63
C ALA A 27 26.97 23.50 -19.22
N ALA A 28 25.93 22.86 -19.75
CA ALA A 28 24.60 22.93 -19.17
C ALA A 28 24.59 22.15 -17.85
N PRO A 29 23.88 22.60 -16.80
CA PRO A 29 23.67 21.76 -15.63
C PRO A 29 22.87 20.53 -16.09
N ALA A 30 23.46 19.35 -15.94
CA ALA A 30 22.74 18.11 -16.07
C ALA A 30 21.70 18.07 -14.94
N SER A 31 20.44 18.31 -15.30
CA SER A 31 19.29 17.95 -14.46
C SER A 31 19.34 16.43 -14.29
N GLY A 32 20.01 15.98 -13.23
CA GLY A 32 19.99 14.59 -12.83
C GLY A 32 18.55 14.16 -12.65
N ALA A 33 18.12 13.18 -13.43
CA ALA A 33 16.83 12.54 -13.27
C ALA A 33 16.72 12.04 -11.83
N THR A 34 15.94 12.75 -11.02
CA THR A 34 15.45 12.23 -9.74
C THR A 34 14.62 11.00 -10.09
N HIS A 35 15.23 9.83 -9.94
CA HIS A 35 14.49 8.58 -9.92
C HIS A 35 13.40 8.73 -8.86
N PRO A 36 12.14 8.36 -9.15
CA PRO A 36 11.14 8.30 -8.10
C PRO A 36 11.67 7.34 -7.04
N ARG A 37 11.99 7.89 -5.86
CA ARG A 37 12.31 7.09 -4.68
C ARG A 37 11.17 6.08 -4.52
N PRO A 38 11.45 4.77 -4.38
CA PRO A 38 10.42 3.80 -4.05
C PRO A 38 9.65 4.33 -2.85
N ALA A 39 8.32 4.41 -2.96
CA ALA A 39 7.48 4.82 -1.85
C ALA A 39 7.93 4.02 -0.61
N ALA A 40 8.13 4.72 0.51
CA ALA A 40 8.49 4.07 1.76
C ALA A 40 7.46 2.97 2.04
N LYS A 41 7.93 1.77 2.44
CA LYS A 41 7.01 0.70 2.86
C LYS A 41 6.16 1.24 4.01
N VAL A 42 4.84 1.20 3.84
CA VAL A 42 3.87 1.62 4.86
C VAL A 42 3.45 0.38 5.62
N ALA A 43 3.58 0.41 6.95
CA ALA A 43 3.05 -0.66 7.79
C ALA A 43 1.53 -0.72 7.63
N VAL A 44 1.02 -1.90 7.26
CA VAL A 44 -0.41 -2.15 7.17
C VAL A 44 -0.80 -2.89 8.45
N PRO A 45 -1.67 -2.30 9.31
CA PRO A 45 -2.18 -2.98 10.49
C PRO A 45 -2.79 -4.32 10.07
N GLN A 46 -2.27 -5.40 10.64
CA GLN A 46 -2.88 -6.71 10.51
C GLN A 46 -4.01 -6.80 11.55
N GLY A 47 -5.02 -7.64 11.29
CA GLY A 47 -6.15 -7.82 12.20
C GLY A 47 -5.76 -8.46 13.54
N ILE A 48 -6.63 -9.28 14.12
CA ILE A 48 -6.29 -10.04 15.33
C ILE A 48 -5.14 -11.00 15.01
N GLY A 49 -3.92 -10.59 15.33
CA GLY A 49 -2.71 -11.38 15.13
C GLY A 49 -2.62 -12.56 16.10
N THR A 50 -1.64 -13.43 15.84
CA THR A 50 -1.39 -14.63 16.64
C THR A 50 -1.02 -14.32 18.10
N ALA A 51 -0.57 -13.10 18.39
CA ALA A 51 -0.34 -12.58 19.74
C ALA A 51 -1.60 -12.63 20.65
N ALA A 52 -2.80 -12.63 20.07
CA ALA A 52 -4.05 -12.73 20.83
C ALA A 52 -4.37 -14.17 21.28
N LEU A 53 -3.63 -15.17 20.81
CA LEU A 53 -3.89 -16.57 21.09
C LEU A 53 -3.15 -17.02 22.34
N LYS A 54 -3.91 -17.25 23.42
CA LYS A 54 -3.37 -17.87 24.63
C LYS A 54 -2.85 -19.27 24.30
N ASP A 55 -1.65 -19.56 24.79
CA ASP A 55 -0.97 -20.86 24.70
C ASP A 55 -0.67 -21.34 23.26
N ALA A 56 -0.67 -20.41 22.29
CA ALA A 56 -0.21 -20.72 20.95
C ALA A 56 1.32 -20.81 20.91
N SER A 57 1.84 -21.94 20.43
CA SER A 57 3.28 -22.13 20.23
C SER A 57 3.62 -22.11 18.74
N VAL A 58 4.63 -21.31 18.38
CA VAL A 58 5.24 -21.32 17.05
C VAL A 58 5.95 -22.66 16.88
N PHE A 59 5.68 -23.37 15.79
CA PHE A 59 6.38 -24.64 15.49
C PHE A 59 7.05 -24.68 14.12
N GLY A 60 7.13 -23.55 13.41
CA GLY A 60 7.92 -23.40 12.19
C GLY A 60 7.43 -22.27 11.29
N PRO A 61 8.17 -21.91 10.23
CA PRO A 61 7.66 -21.04 9.18
C PRO A 61 6.49 -21.69 8.45
N THR A 62 5.59 -20.88 7.91
CA THR A 62 4.56 -21.36 6.99
C THR A 62 5.20 -21.79 5.67
N PRO A 63 4.87 -22.97 5.10
CA PRO A 63 5.39 -23.37 3.80
C PRO A 63 4.97 -22.36 2.73
N ALA A 64 5.92 -21.89 1.92
CA ALA A 64 5.67 -20.84 0.92
C ALA A 64 4.57 -21.20 -0.12
N SER A 65 4.30 -22.50 -0.32
CA SER A 65 3.28 -23.02 -1.23
C SER A 65 1.89 -23.17 -0.60
N THR A 66 1.73 -22.89 0.71
CA THR A 66 0.43 -22.97 1.39
C THR A 66 -0.56 -21.99 0.73
N PRO A 67 -1.68 -22.47 0.18
CA PRO A 67 -2.71 -21.58 -0.38
C PRO A 67 -3.38 -20.76 0.72
N GLU A 68 -3.59 -19.47 0.45
CA GLU A 68 -4.22 -18.54 1.37
C GLU A 68 -5.23 -17.64 0.66
N THR A 69 -6.30 -17.30 1.38
CA THR A 69 -7.27 -16.28 1.00
C THR A 69 -7.18 -15.16 2.02
N VAL A 70 -6.85 -13.95 1.55
CA VAL A 70 -6.65 -12.75 2.38
C VAL A 70 -7.66 -11.69 1.96
N SER A 71 -8.26 -11.00 2.92
CA SER A 71 -9.11 -9.84 2.68
C SER A 71 -8.33 -8.57 2.96
N PHE A 72 -8.29 -7.67 1.98
CA PHE A 72 -7.77 -6.32 2.15
C PHE A 72 -8.91 -5.35 2.45
N VAL A 73 -9.08 -5.03 3.72
CA VAL A 73 -10.10 -4.07 4.17
C VAL A 73 -9.59 -2.65 3.93
N LEU A 74 -10.27 -1.93 3.05
CA LEU A 74 -9.93 -0.58 2.66
C LEU A 74 -10.60 0.44 3.59
N ARG A 75 -9.89 1.53 3.86
CA ARG A 75 -10.45 2.63 4.65
C ARG A 75 -11.61 3.28 3.91
N ALA A 76 -12.78 3.35 4.52
CA ALA A 76 -13.90 4.08 3.95
C ALA A 76 -13.63 5.60 3.87
N ARG A 77 -14.15 6.24 2.83
CA ARG A 77 -14.19 7.69 2.66
C ARG A 77 -15.39 8.26 3.41
N ASN A 78 -15.33 9.55 3.75
CA ASN A 78 -16.45 10.29 4.33
C ASN A 78 -17.10 9.65 5.58
N LEU A 79 -16.31 8.94 6.40
CA LEU A 79 -16.82 8.21 7.58
C LEU A 79 -17.60 9.09 8.56
N GLY A 80 -17.12 10.31 8.86
CA GLY A 80 -17.86 11.21 9.77
C GLY A 80 -19.23 11.63 9.23
N GLN A 81 -19.41 11.69 7.90
CA GLN A 81 -20.74 11.92 7.32
C GLN A 81 -21.62 10.69 7.47
N LEU A 82 -21.07 9.50 7.27
CA LEU A 82 -21.81 8.24 7.46
C LEU A 82 -22.26 8.09 8.91
N GLU A 83 -21.36 8.31 9.87
CA GLU A 83 -21.64 8.28 11.31
C GLU A 83 -22.78 9.24 11.66
N GLY A 84 -22.66 10.52 11.27
CA GLY A 84 -23.71 11.51 11.54
C GLY A 84 -25.07 11.16 10.91
N ARG A 85 -25.08 10.52 9.73
CA ARG A 85 -26.33 10.03 9.12
C ARG A 85 -26.93 8.86 9.89
N VAL A 86 -26.11 7.92 10.35
CA VAL A 86 -26.57 6.78 11.15
C VAL A 86 -27.12 7.26 12.50
N GLU A 87 -26.42 8.16 13.17
CA GLU A 87 -26.86 8.76 14.45
C GLU A 87 -28.17 9.53 14.31
N ALA A 88 -28.37 10.22 13.17
CA ALA A 88 -29.62 10.90 12.85
C ALA A 88 -30.76 9.95 12.40
N GLY A 89 -30.55 8.63 12.42
CA GLY A 89 -31.56 7.64 12.01
C GLY A 89 -31.71 7.49 10.50
N MET A 90 -30.67 7.81 9.72
CA MET A 90 -30.63 7.76 8.26
C MET A 90 -31.74 8.59 7.59
N PRO A 91 -31.77 9.92 7.79
CA PRO A 91 -32.71 10.78 7.09
C PRO A 91 -32.46 10.66 5.57
N GLY A 92 -33.49 10.24 4.83
CA GLY A 92 -33.40 9.86 3.41
C GLY A 92 -33.33 8.34 3.15
N GLY A 93 -33.41 7.51 4.18
CA GLY A 93 -33.50 6.05 4.09
C GLY A 93 -32.17 5.33 3.92
N TYR A 94 -32.24 4.00 3.82
CA TYR A 94 -31.10 3.12 3.65
C TYR A 94 -30.48 3.24 2.24
N LEU A 95 -29.17 2.99 2.16
CA LEU A 95 -28.40 3.11 0.92
C LEU A 95 -28.36 1.78 0.19
N SER A 96 -28.47 1.82 -1.15
CA SER A 96 -28.04 0.70 -1.97
C SER A 96 -26.52 0.53 -1.88
N VAL A 97 -26.00 -0.68 -2.15
CA VAL A 97 -24.56 -0.95 -2.21
C VAL A 97 -23.85 -0.01 -3.19
N SER A 98 -24.43 0.22 -4.37
CA SER A 98 -23.86 1.15 -5.36
C SER A 98 -23.81 2.60 -4.89
N ARG A 99 -24.82 3.05 -4.13
CA ARG A 99 -24.81 4.39 -3.53
C ARG A 99 -23.77 4.48 -2.42
N PHE A 100 -23.67 3.44 -1.59
CA PHE A 100 -22.68 3.34 -0.54
C PHE A 100 -21.26 3.36 -1.12
N ALA A 101 -20.98 2.56 -2.16
CA ALA A 101 -19.66 2.51 -2.80
C ALA A 101 -19.24 3.86 -3.38
N ARG A 102 -20.17 4.58 -4.03
CA ARG A 102 -19.90 5.93 -4.55
C ARG A 102 -19.52 6.90 -3.43
N ASP A 103 -20.30 6.91 -2.36
CA ASP A 103 -20.22 7.94 -1.32
C ASP A 103 -19.15 7.65 -0.26
N TYR A 104 -18.93 6.36 0.07
CA TYR A 104 -18.08 5.90 1.18
C TYR A 104 -17.07 4.82 0.79
N GLY A 105 -17.30 4.03 -0.28
CA GLY A 105 -16.34 3.05 -0.80
C GLY A 105 -15.06 3.72 -1.34
N GLN A 106 -14.00 2.96 -1.62
CA GLN A 106 -12.80 3.49 -2.26
C GLN A 106 -13.01 3.88 -3.73
N GLN A 107 -12.12 4.73 -4.24
CA GLN A 107 -12.09 5.04 -5.67
C GLN A 107 -11.63 3.81 -6.46
N GLN A 108 -12.22 3.60 -7.64
CA GLN A 108 -11.84 2.49 -8.53
C GLN A 108 -10.34 2.53 -8.90
N SER A 109 -9.76 3.72 -9.02
CA SER A 109 -8.32 3.91 -9.24
C SER A 109 -7.46 3.34 -8.12
N SER A 110 -7.85 3.52 -6.85
CA SER A 110 -7.16 2.95 -5.69
C SER A 110 -7.27 1.43 -5.67
N ILE A 111 -8.46 0.90 -5.94
CA ILE A 111 -8.72 -0.55 -6.00
C ILE A 111 -7.86 -1.16 -7.11
N SER A 112 -7.92 -0.64 -8.32
CA SER A 112 -7.13 -1.15 -9.44
C SER A 112 -5.62 -1.00 -9.24
N ALA A 113 -5.16 0.01 -8.49
CA ALA A 113 -3.75 0.11 -8.10
C ALA A 113 -3.33 -1.03 -7.14
N LEU A 114 -4.18 -1.36 -6.16
CA LEU A 114 -3.95 -2.49 -5.25
C LEU A 114 -3.97 -3.83 -6.01
N GLU A 115 -4.98 -4.06 -6.85
CA GLU A 115 -5.09 -5.29 -7.65
C GLU A 115 -3.88 -5.46 -8.57
N LYS A 116 -3.44 -4.38 -9.23
CA LYS A 116 -2.24 -4.40 -10.08
C LYS A 116 -0.97 -4.70 -9.26
N TYR A 117 -0.84 -4.10 -8.08
CA TYR A 117 0.28 -4.34 -7.20
C TYR A 117 0.36 -5.81 -6.78
N LEU A 118 -0.74 -6.39 -6.30
CA LEU A 118 -0.81 -7.79 -5.89
C LEU A 118 -0.60 -8.75 -7.07
N GLY A 119 -1.09 -8.39 -8.25
CA GLY A 119 -0.86 -9.15 -9.49
C GLY A 119 0.62 -9.30 -9.86
N GLN A 120 1.49 -8.37 -9.48
CA GLN A 120 2.94 -8.48 -9.70
C GLN A 120 3.58 -9.64 -8.93
N PHE A 121 2.94 -10.09 -7.84
CA PHE A 121 3.36 -11.23 -7.03
C PHE A 121 2.65 -12.53 -7.40
N GLY A 122 1.82 -12.51 -8.46
CA GLY A 122 1.01 -13.66 -8.88
C GLY A 122 -0.20 -13.92 -7.98
N ILE A 123 -0.63 -12.92 -7.21
CA ILE A 123 -1.84 -12.99 -6.38
C ILE A 123 -3.04 -12.54 -7.23
N THR A 124 -4.13 -13.30 -7.17
CA THR A 124 -5.37 -12.99 -7.88
C THR A 124 -6.35 -12.26 -6.96
N THR A 125 -7.04 -11.25 -7.45
CA THR A 125 -7.89 -10.38 -6.61
C THR A 125 -9.29 -10.22 -7.17
N SER A 126 -10.25 -9.97 -6.28
CA SER A 126 -11.62 -9.60 -6.61
C SER A 126 -12.14 -8.57 -5.60
N ALA A 127 -12.45 -7.36 -6.07
CA ALA A 127 -13.08 -6.33 -5.25
C ALA A 127 -14.57 -6.58 -5.01
N TYR A 128 -15.05 -6.26 -3.81
CA TYR A 128 -16.47 -6.25 -3.49
C TYR A 128 -17.15 -5.00 -4.05
N ALA A 129 -18.46 -5.11 -4.32
CA ALA A 129 -19.24 -4.03 -4.94
C ALA A 129 -19.39 -2.79 -4.05
N ASP A 130 -19.12 -2.89 -2.75
CA ASP A 130 -19.10 -1.75 -1.82
C ASP A 130 -17.82 -0.92 -1.90
N GLY A 131 -16.78 -1.44 -2.58
CA GLY A 131 -15.47 -0.80 -2.70
C GLY A 131 -14.67 -0.74 -1.40
N LEU A 132 -14.94 -1.59 -0.42
CA LEU A 132 -14.23 -1.64 0.87
C LEU A 132 -13.48 -2.93 1.14
N ASP A 133 -13.72 -3.99 0.37
CA ASP A 133 -13.01 -5.25 0.52
C ASP A 133 -12.46 -5.70 -0.84
N VAL A 134 -11.21 -6.18 -0.84
CA VAL A 134 -10.61 -6.89 -1.95
C VAL A 134 -10.15 -8.25 -1.45
N THR A 135 -10.84 -9.30 -1.89
CA THR A 135 -10.41 -10.68 -1.63
C THR A 135 -9.26 -11.02 -2.56
N ALA A 136 -8.19 -11.56 -1.98
CA ALA A 136 -6.99 -11.96 -2.67
C ALA A 136 -6.70 -13.45 -2.44
N ASN A 137 -6.40 -14.19 -3.50
CA ASN A 137 -6.03 -15.60 -3.44
C ASN A 137 -4.61 -15.77 -3.98
N GLY A 138 -3.77 -16.41 -3.19
CA GLY A 138 -2.36 -16.67 -3.50
C GLY A 138 -1.78 -17.72 -2.57
N THR A 139 -0.47 -17.71 -2.41
CA THR A 139 0.24 -18.54 -1.43
C THR A 139 0.91 -17.70 -0.35
N ALA A 140 1.20 -18.32 0.79
CA ALA A 140 1.96 -17.71 1.89
C ALA A 140 3.22 -17.00 1.40
N GLY A 141 4.02 -17.62 0.52
CA GLY A 141 5.23 -17.01 -0.02
C GLY A 141 4.99 -15.79 -0.91
N GLN A 142 3.85 -15.75 -1.62
CA GLN A 142 3.44 -14.59 -2.41
C GLN A 142 3.04 -13.43 -1.50
N PHE A 143 2.27 -13.70 -0.43
CA PHE A 143 1.87 -12.69 0.54
C PHE A 143 3.04 -12.18 1.39
N ASP A 144 3.94 -13.06 1.84
CA ASP A 144 5.19 -12.69 2.52
C ASP A 144 6.01 -11.73 1.65
N SER A 145 6.11 -12.02 0.35
CA SER A 145 6.83 -11.17 -0.61
C SER A 145 6.15 -9.82 -0.84
N ALA A 146 4.82 -9.83 -1.04
CA ALA A 146 4.04 -8.62 -1.28
C ALA A 146 4.07 -7.72 -0.04
N LEU A 147 3.69 -8.24 1.12
CA LEU A 147 3.51 -7.47 2.34
C LEU A 147 4.81 -7.26 3.12
N SER A 148 5.91 -7.89 2.69
CA SER A 148 7.19 -7.88 3.40
C SER A 148 7.07 -8.38 4.84
N VAL A 149 6.29 -9.44 5.02
CA VAL A 149 6.07 -10.10 6.30
C VAL A 149 6.68 -11.50 6.29
N GLN A 150 6.69 -12.14 7.46
CA GLN A 150 7.00 -13.55 7.57
C GLN A 150 5.89 -14.25 8.37
N GLN A 151 5.30 -15.25 7.76
CA GLN A 151 4.28 -16.07 8.40
C GLN A 151 4.86 -17.28 9.13
N HIS A 152 4.27 -17.59 10.27
CA HIS A 152 4.58 -18.76 11.07
C HIS A 152 3.35 -19.63 11.28
N GLN A 153 3.59 -20.92 11.54
CA GLN A 153 2.58 -21.85 11.97
C GLN A 153 2.50 -21.87 13.49
N TYR A 154 1.27 -21.82 14.00
CA TYR A 154 0.96 -21.85 15.43
C TYR A 154 0.09 -23.06 15.73
N ARG A 155 0.41 -23.78 16.80
CA ARG A 155 -0.45 -24.82 17.35
C ARG A 155 -1.28 -24.21 18.47
N VAL A 156 -2.60 -24.23 18.30
CA VAL A 156 -3.59 -23.91 19.33
C VAL A 156 -3.97 -25.21 20.05
N ALA A 157 -3.83 -25.22 21.38
CA ALA A 157 -4.15 -26.39 22.19
C ALA A 157 -5.64 -26.76 22.13
N ALA A 158 -5.95 -28.03 22.36
CA ALA A 158 -7.32 -28.50 22.49
C ALA A 158 -7.97 -27.92 23.75
N VAL A 159 -9.24 -27.52 23.66
CA VAL A 159 -10.05 -27.13 24.81
C VAL A 159 -10.93 -28.33 25.19
N PRO A 160 -10.74 -28.96 26.35
CA PRO A 160 -11.57 -30.09 26.76
C PRO A 160 -13.01 -29.65 27.04
N ALA A 161 -13.95 -30.58 26.87
CA ALA A 161 -15.36 -30.35 27.21
C ALA A 161 -15.51 -30.02 28.71
N ARG A 162 -16.29 -28.98 29.03
CA ARG A 162 -16.61 -28.59 30.41
C ARG A 162 -18.02 -28.00 30.48
N HIS A 163 -18.73 -28.25 31.58
CA HIS A 163 -20.06 -27.67 31.87
C HIS A 163 -21.09 -27.84 30.73
N GLY A 164 -21.14 -29.03 30.10
CA GLY A 164 -22.07 -29.31 29.01
C GLY A 164 -21.70 -28.69 27.66
N MET A 165 -20.58 -27.95 27.58
CA MET A 165 -20.04 -27.47 26.31
C MET A 165 -19.15 -28.54 25.66
N ALA A 166 -19.32 -28.72 24.35
CA ALA A 166 -18.46 -29.59 23.56
C ALA A 166 -17.00 -29.11 23.59
N GLY A 167 -16.07 -30.06 23.62
CA GLY A 167 -14.65 -29.76 23.49
C GLY A 167 -14.29 -29.26 22.09
N ARG A 168 -13.19 -28.53 21.99
CA ARG A 168 -12.61 -28.06 20.72
C ARG A 168 -11.27 -28.79 20.50
N PRO A 169 -11.05 -29.41 19.32
CA PRO A 169 -9.79 -30.05 19.03
C PRO A 169 -8.66 -29.03 18.91
N ALA A 170 -7.42 -29.51 18.99
CA ALA A 170 -6.25 -28.70 18.68
C ALA A 170 -6.29 -28.30 17.19
N MET A 171 -5.78 -27.11 16.89
CA MET A 171 -5.78 -26.56 15.53
C MET A 171 -4.40 -26.03 15.17
N ILE A 172 -4.04 -26.16 13.90
CA ILE A 172 -2.91 -25.44 13.32
C ILE A 172 -3.48 -24.21 12.63
N ILE A 173 -2.86 -23.07 12.87
CA ILE A 173 -3.18 -21.82 12.18
C ILE A 173 -1.91 -21.16 11.68
N HIS A 174 -2.07 -20.17 10.81
CA HIS A 174 -1.00 -19.47 10.12
C HIS A 174 -1.17 -17.98 10.38
N GLY A 175 -0.07 -17.26 10.62
CA GLY A 175 -0.14 -15.81 10.79
C GLY A 175 1.22 -15.15 11.00
N THR A 176 1.23 -13.82 10.96
CA THR A 176 2.39 -12.99 11.26
C THR A 176 2.55 -12.82 12.77
N THR A 177 3.76 -12.49 13.20
CA THR A 177 4.08 -12.19 14.61
C THR A 177 3.83 -10.72 14.96
N ASP A 178 3.76 -9.85 13.95
CA ASP A 178 3.51 -8.42 14.11
C ASP A 178 2.01 -8.13 14.24
N ALA A 179 1.66 -7.34 15.25
CA ALA A 179 0.31 -6.82 15.52
C ALA A 179 0.29 -5.30 15.34
#